data_AF-A0A496Q3V6-F1
#
_entry.id   AF-A0A496Q3V6-F1
#
_cell.length_a   1.000
_cell.length_b   1.000
_cell.length_c   1.000
_cell.angle_alpha   90.00
_cell.angle_beta   90.00
_cell.angle_gamma   90.00
#
_symmetry.space_group_name_H-M   'P 1'
#
loop_
_entity.id
_entity.type
_entity.pdbx_description
1 polymer ?
#
loop_
_entity_poly.entity_id
_entity_poly.type
_entity_poly.pdbx_seq_one_letter_code
_entity_poly.pdbx_strand_id
1 'polypeptide(L)' 'MPLPDNMSTSLEAALTADGLLKKELAEEITAQLNSQRPVNWNLLMSKELEPEKEGTDEA' A
#
# COMPACT_ATOMS: atom_id res chain seq x y z
N MET A 1 -19.16 6.87 14.23
CA MET A 1 -19.44 7.69 13.03
C MET A 1 -19.12 6.84 11.81
N PRO A 2 -19.98 6.80 10.78
CA PRO A 2 -19.63 6.15 9.51
C PRO A 2 -18.53 6.96 8.81
N LEU A 3 -17.66 6.26 8.08
CA LEU A 3 -16.66 6.91 7.23
C LEU A 3 -17.35 7.49 5.98
N PRO A 4 -16.85 8.59 5.39
CA PRO A 4 -17.39 9.15 4.15
C PRO A 4 -17.31 8.16 2.98
N ASP A 5 -18.32 8.16 2.10
CA ASP A 5 -18.48 7.23 0.98
C ASP A 5 -17.31 7.22 -0.04
N ASN A 6 -16.45 8.25 0.00
CA ASN A 6 -15.31 8.43 -0.89
C ASN A 6 -13.94 8.33 -0.19
N MET A 7 -13.91 7.95 1.09
CA MET A 7 -12.68 7.94 1.87
C MET A 7 -11.63 6.98 1.31
N SER A 8 -12.03 5.79 0.88
CA SER A 8 -11.11 4.77 0.38
C SER A 8 -10.46 5.19 -0.94
N THR A 9 -11.25 5.72 -1.88
CA THR A 9 -10.72 6.25 -3.15
C THR A 9 -9.84 7.48 -2.94
N SER A 10 -10.22 8.36 -2.02
CA SER A 10 -9.41 9.55 -1.69
C SER A 10 -8.09 9.17 -1.02
N LEU A 11 -8.11 8.14 -0.18
CA LEU A 11 -6.92 7.60 0.47
C LEU A 11 -5.99 6.92 -0.53
N GLU A 12 -6.50 6.10 -1.44
CA GLU A 12 -5.69 5.48 -2.51
C GLU A 12 -5.00 6.54 -3.38
N ALA A 13 -5.74 7.58 -3.77
CA ALA A 13 -5.19 8.69 -4.53
C ALA A 13 -4.11 9.46 -3.75
N ALA A 14 -4.31 9.68 -2.45
CA ALA A 14 -3.33 10.36 -1.59
C ALA A 14 -2.08 9.51 -1.31
N LEU A 15 -2.23 8.19 -1.17
CA LEU A 15 -1.11 7.26 -0.93
C LEU A 15 -0.26 7.04 -2.19
N THR A 16 -0.84 7.17 -3.37
CA THR A 16 -0.13 7.06 -4.65
C THR A 16 0.38 8.41 -5.14
N ALA A 17 -0.15 9.53 -4.64
CA ALA A 17 0.37 10.85 -4.92
C ALA A 17 1.84 10.96 -4.48
N ASP A 18 2.62 11.65 -5.31
CA ASP A 18 4.05 11.88 -5.09
C ASP A 18 4.92 10.61 -4.96
N GLY A 19 4.38 9.45 -5.34
CA GLY A 19 5.11 8.17 -5.28
C GLY A 19 5.37 7.67 -3.85
N LEU A 20 4.56 8.10 -2.88
CA LEU A 20 4.69 7.68 -1.47
C LEU A 20 4.59 6.16 -1.29
N LEU A 21 3.68 5.52 -2.04
CA LEU A 21 3.52 4.07 -2.10
C LEU A 21 3.22 3.62 -3.53
N LYS A 22 3.62 2.38 -3.83
CA LYS A 22 3.17 1.69 -5.04
C LYS A 22 1.64 1.52 -4.99
N LYS A 23 1.00 1.64 -6.15
CA LYS A 23 -0.45 1.51 -6.30
C LYS A 23 -1.01 0.22 -5.69
N GLU A 24 -0.30 -0.88 -5.88
CA GLU A 24 -0.65 -2.22 -5.35
C GLU A 24 -0.75 -2.23 -3.81
N LEU A 25 0.10 -1.47 -3.13
CA LEU A 25 0.10 -1.37 -1.68
C LEU A 25 -0.96 -0.40 -1.16
N ALA A 26 -1.21 0.69 -1.89
CA ALA A 26 -2.33 1.59 -1.60
C ALA A 26 -3.68 0.87 -1.71
N GLU A 27 -3.85 0.02 -2.73
CA GLU A 27 -5.03 -0.85 -2.88
C GLU A 27 -5.14 -1.87 -1.74
N GLU A 28 -4.04 -2.51 -1.33
CA GLU A 28 -4.04 -3.47 -0.21
C GLU A 28 -4.42 -2.81 1.12
N ILE A 29 -3.92 -1.61 1.40
CA ILE A 29 -4.26 -0.82 2.61
C ILE A 29 -5.75 -0.48 2.62
N THR A 30 -6.28 0.04 1.51
CA THR A 30 -7.69 0.44 1.44
C THR A 30 -8.64 -0.77 1.52
N ALA A 31 -8.26 -1.92 0.95
CA ALA A 31 -9.01 -3.16 1.10
C ALA A 31 -9.04 -3.68 2.55
N GLN A 32 -7.92 -3.60 3.28
CA GLN A 32 -7.86 -3.99 4.70
C GLN A 32 -8.73 -3.05 5.57
N LEU A 33 -8.67 -1.74 5.31
CA LEU A 33 -9.53 -0.75 6.00
C LEU A 33 -11.02 -0.98 5.71
N ASN A 34 -11.40 -1.22 4.44
CA ASN A 34 -12.78 -1.50 4.04
C ASN A 34 -13.33 -2.79 4.66
N SER A 35 -12.46 -3.79 4.85
CA SER A 35 -12.82 -5.06 5.49
C SER A 35 -12.82 -5.00 7.03
N GLN A 36 -12.62 -3.80 7.62
CA GLN A 36 -12.49 -3.58 9.06
C GLN A 36 -11.39 -4.45 9.71
N ARG A 37 -10.38 -4.83 8.93
CA ARG A 37 -9.24 -5.61 9.40
C ARG A 37 -8.11 -4.66 9.80
N PRO A 38 -7.31 -5.02 10.81
CA PRO A 38 -6.09 -4.27 11.13
C PRO A 38 -5.15 -4.24 9.93
N VAL A 39 -4.61 -3.07 9.63
CA VAL A 39 -3.59 -2.91 8.59
C VAL A 39 -2.26 -3.46 9.11
N ASN A 40 -1.67 -4.44 8.42
CA ASN A 40 -0.36 -4.98 8.79
C ASN A 40 0.77 -4.15 8.16
N TRP A 41 1.09 -3.02 8.80
CA TRP A 41 2.13 -2.10 8.34
C TRP A 41 3.50 -2.76 8.19
N ASN A 42 3.86 -3.70 9.06
CA ASN A 42 5.16 -4.38 8.99
C ASN A 42 5.28 -5.16 7.67
N LEU A 43 4.26 -5.92 7.31
CA LEU A 43 4.24 -6.68 6.05
C LEU A 43 4.28 -5.75 4.83
N LEU A 44 3.51 -4.66 4.87
CA LEU A 44 3.43 -3.71 3.75
C LEU A 44 4.76 -2.96 3.55
N MET A 45 5.41 -2.55 4.64
CA MET A 45 6.74 -1.92 4.59
C MET A 45 7.80 -2.90 4.11
N SER A 46 7.73 -4.18 4.49
CA SER A 46 8.64 -5.19 3.93
C SER A 46 8.50 -5.31 2.41
N LYS A 47 7.30 -5.22 1.85
CA LYS A 47 7.07 -5.26 0.40
C LYS A 47 7.60 -4.03 -0.35
N GLU A 48 7.58 -2.84 0.26
CA GLU A 48 8.24 -1.65 -0.33
C GLU A 48 9.76 -1.71 -0.23
N LEU A 49 10.27 -2.22 0.90
CA LEU A 49 11.70 -2.24 1.22
C LEU A 49 12.42 -3.47 0.66
N GLU A 50 11.69 -4.48 0.17
CA GLU A 50 12.29 -5.59 -0.57
C GLU A 50 12.99 -5.00 -1.80
N PRO A 51 14.33 -5.07 -1.89
CA PRO A 51 15.01 -4.67 -3.11
C PRO A 51 14.47 -5.55 -4.23
N GLU A 52 14.05 -4.92 -5.33
CA GLU A 52 13.84 -5.64 -6.59
C GLU A 52 15.09 -6.48 -6.80
N LYS A 53 14.94 -7.81 -6.81
CA LYS A 53 16.07 -8.74 -6.87
C LYS A 53 17.04 -8.25 -7.94
N GLU A 54 18.15 -7.64 -7.52
CA GLU A 54 19.27 -7.37 -8.40
C GLU A 54 19.60 -8.71 -9.02
N GLY A 55 19.50 -8.78 -10.35
CA GLY A 55 19.96 -9.92 -11.09
C GLY A 55 21.39 -10.20 -10.65
N THR A 56 21.61 -11.38 -10.08
CA THR A 56 22.94 -11.92 -9.86
C THR A 56 23.55 -12.15 -11.24
N ASP A 57 24.13 -11.11 -11.82
CA ASP A 57 25.13 -11.22 -12.88
C ASP A 57 26.48 -11.42 -12.17
N GLU A 58 26.72 -12.65 -11.71
CA GLU A 58 28.08 -13.08 -11.40
C GLU A 58 28.76 -13.44 -12.72
N ALA A 59 29.58 -12.49 -13.18
CA ALA A 59 30.52 -12.62 -14.30
C ALA A 59 31.72 -13.52 -13.98
#